data_AF-A0A1V6H9W1-F1
#
_entry.id   AF-A0A1V6H9W1-F1
#
_cell.length_a   1.000
_cell.length_b   1.000
_cell.length_c   1.000
_cell.angle_alpha   90.00
_cell.angle_beta   90.00
_cell.angle_gamma   90.00
#
_symmetry.space_group_name_H-M   'P 1'
#
loop_
_entity.id
_entity.type
_entity.pdbx_description
1 polymer ?
#
loop_
_entity_poly.entity_id
_entity_poly.type
_entity_poly.pdbx_seq_one_letter_code
_entity_poly.pdbx_strand_id
1 'polypeptide(L)'
;MSPVRFDASLWVTTSCDDIVGAQCVAGVDRAMFSGREELVLTNYWAEPRTYYIIADAFKDCGAFSLTIFQYEPPRCGNGKIDGNDQCDGADLGYQTCDEFGYEGGTLGCTEDCRFDTSDCLFTCKAHDLGTYTGADITLEAENSCNGTKIYNAGGAGWTCVHSGPDGYEKVYSLTLEAGESVAISMSPKQFDASLWVTTSCDDIFGSMCVAGVDTAVFGDREELVLANDGDEFQTYYIIADSLYGCGIFDLTISRPGP
;
A
#
# COMPACT_ATOMS: atom_id res chain seq x y z
N MET A 1 -35.86 -9.59 28.32
CA MET A 1 -36.41 -8.89 27.14
C MET A 1 -35.62 -9.40 25.95
N SER A 2 -36.27 -10.05 24.99
CA SER A 2 -35.61 -10.49 23.75
C SER A 2 -35.13 -9.23 23.00
N PRO A 3 -33.93 -9.21 22.38
CA PRO A 3 -33.55 -8.10 21.53
C PRO A 3 -34.61 -7.95 20.44
N VAL A 4 -35.18 -6.75 20.33
CA VAL A 4 -36.16 -6.43 19.29
C VAL A 4 -35.42 -6.54 17.96
N ARG A 5 -35.85 -7.48 17.11
CA ARG A 5 -35.26 -7.74 15.79
C ARG A 5 -35.96 -6.85 14.75
N PHE A 6 -35.86 -5.54 14.94
CA PHE A 6 -36.40 -4.56 14.00
C PHE A 6 -35.53 -4.50 12.75
N ASP A 7 -36.17 -4.67 11.60
CA ASP A 7 -35.59 -4.55 10.27
C ASP A 7 -36.31 -3.42 9.53
N ALA A 8 -35.59 -2.34 9.23
CA ALA A 8 -36.15 -1.16 8.60
C ALA A 8 -36.10 -1.29 7.08
N SER A 9 -37.08 -0.73 6.39
CA SER A 9 -36.98 -0.47 4.95
C SER A 9 -37.27 1.01 4.67
N LEU A 10 -36.66 1.55 3.63
CA LEU A 10 -36.76 2.96 3.30
C LEU A 10 -37.03 3.11 1.80
N TRP A 11 -38.06 3.86 1.45
CA TRP A 11 -38.32 4.21 0.05
C TRP A 11 -38.83 5.64 -0.10
N VAL A 12 -38.68 6.17 -1.32
CA VAL A 12 -38.98 7.56 -1.65
C VAL A 12 -39.90 7.60 -2.86
N THR A 13 -40.89 8.48 -2.81
CA THR A 13 -41.88 8.69 -3.88
C THR A 13 -42.11 10.16 -4.17
N THR A 14 -42.74 10.43 -5.31
CA THR A 14 -43.12 11.79 -5.74
C THR A 14 -44.51 12.23 -5.27
N SER A 15 -45.28 11.35 -4.61
CA SER A 15 -46.64 11.66 -4.13
C SER A 15 -46.92 11.06 -2.74
N CYS A 16 -47.55 11.83 -1.85
CA CYS A 16 -48.00 11.33 -0.54
C CYS A 16 -49.12 10.29 -0.64
N ASP A 17 -49.84 10.25 -1.77
CA ASP A 17 -50.96 9.34 -1.99
C ASP A 17 -50.52 8.05 -2.70
N ASP A 18 -49.22 7.84 -2.89
CA ASP A 18 -48.64 6.64 -3.51
C ASP A 18 -48.66 5.42 -2.58
N ILE A 19 -49.85 5.02 -2.15
CA ILE A 19 -50.06 3.93 -1.18
C ILE A 19 -49.63 2.55 -1.70
N VAL A 20 -49.35 2.41 -2.99
CA VAL A 20 -48.94 1.16 -3.65
C VAL A 20 -47.50 1.19 -4.17
N GLY A 21 -46.76 2.30 -4.00
CA GLY A 21 -45.38 2.44 -4.46
C GLY A 21 -45.22 2.51 -5.98
N ALA A 22 -46.27 2.85 -6.72
CA ALA A 22 -46.25 2.94 -8.19
C ALA A 22 -45.44 4.14 -8.69
N GLN A 23 -45.14 5.10 -7.82
CA GLN A 23 -44.31 6.28 -8.10
C GLN A 23 -43.01 6.26 -7.29
N CYS A 24 -42.58 5.07 -6.85
CA CYS A 24 -41.30 4.88 -6.17
C CYS A 24 -40.15 5.35 -7.07
N VAL A 25 -39.31 6.22 -6.52
CA VAL A 25 -38.14 6.81 -7.19
C VAL A 25 -36.88 6.07 -6.79
N ALA A 26 -36.79 5.66 -5.52
CA ALA A 26 -35.67 4.90 -5.00
C ALA A 26 -36.08 4.18 -3.70
N GLY A 27 -35.47 3.05 -3.41
CA GLY A 27 -35.71 2.29 -2.18
C GLY A 27 -34.52 1.44 -1.78
N VAL A 28 -34.41 1.16 -0.49
CA VAL A 28 -33.33 0.39 0.12
C VAL A 28 -33.88 -0.44 1.29
N ASP A 29 -33.39 -1.67 1.36
CA ASP A 29 -33.68 -2.69 2.37
C ASP A 29 -32.47 -3.65 2.38
N ARG A 30 -31.29 -3.09 2.67
CA ARG A 30 -30.01 -3.80 2.52
C ARG A 30 -29.41 -4.20 3.86
N ALA A 31 -29.68 -3.43 4.90
CA ALA A 31 -29.28 -3.78 6.24
C ALA A 31 -30.21 -4.87 6.76
N MET A 32 -29.66 -5.79 7.57
CA MET A 32 -30.48 -6.71 8.35
C MET A 32 -30.75 -6.08 9.73
N PHE A 33 -31.36 -6.86 10.63
CA PHE A 33 -31.67 -6.48 12.01
C PHE A 33 -30.73 -5.44 12.65
N SER A 34 -31.29 -4.31 13.06
CA SER A 34 -30.60 -3.19 13.73
C SER A 34 -29.54 -2.45 12.90
N GLY A 35 -29.37 -2.75 11.61
CA GLY A 35 -28.50 -1.99 10.73
C GLY A 35 -29.18 -0.74 10.16
N ARG A 36 -28.37 0.19 9.64
CA ARG A 36 -28.85 1.46 9.08
C ARG A 36 -29.20 1.26 7.60
N GLU A 37 -30.42 1.65 7.23
CA GLU A 37 -30.80 1.84 5.84
C GLU A 37 -30.38 3.22 5.32
N GLU A 38 -29.62 3.27 4.23
CA GLU A 38 -29.12 4.50 3.61
C GLU A 38 -29.51 4.61 2.14
N LEU A 39 -30.09 5.75 1.77
CA LEU A 39 -30.56 6.04 0.43
C LEU A 39 -30.05 7.40 -0.03
N VAL A 40 -29.44 7.45 -1.21
CA VAL A 40 -29.10 8.71 -1.88
C VAL A 40 -30.24 9.10 -2.81
N LEU A 41 -30.84 10.28 -2.58
CA LEU A 41 -31.86 10.86 -3.44
C LEU A 41 -31.26 11.98 -4.29
N THR A 42 -31.38 11.87 -5.61
CA THR A 42 -30.95 12.92 -6.54
C THR A 42 -32.15 13.52 -7.26
N ASN A 43 -32.32 14.84 -7.16
CA ASN A 43 -33.29 15.57 -7.98
C ASN A 43 -32.69 15.85 -9.37
N TYR A 44 -33.07 15.07 -10.37
CA TYR A 44 -32.62 15.27 -11.76
C TYR A 44 -33.38 16.37 -12.51
N TRP A 45 -34.34 17.04 -11.87
CA TRP A 45 -35.13 18.11 -12.46
C TRP A 45 -34.49 19.47 -12.18
N ALA A 46 -34.60 20.39 -13.14
CA ALA A 46 -34.07 21.76 -13.01
C ALA A 46 -34.78 22.59 -11.92
N GLU A 47 -36.02 22.23 -11.58
CA GLU A 47 -36.84 22.91 -10.58
C GLU A 47 -36.83 22.15 -9.24
N PRO A 48 -36.95 22.85 -8.10
CA PRO A 48 -37.17 22.22 -6.80
C PRO A 48 -38.40 21.30 -6.83
N ARG A 49 -38.28 20.11 -6.23
CA ARG A 49 -39.37 19.14 -6.10
C ARG A 49 -39.52 18.66 -4.68
N THR A 50 -40.77 18.37 -4.30
CA THR A 50 -41.08 17.68 -3.05
C THR A 50 -41.00 16.17 -3.28
N TYR A 51 -40.29 15.49 -2.39
CA TYR A 51 -40.25 14.03 -2.31
C TYR A 51 -40.78 13.60 -0.95
N TYR A 52 -41.42 12.44 -0.91
CA TYR A 52 -41.97 11.85 0.31
C TYR A 52 -41.11 10.64 0.67
N ILE A 53 -40.61 10.63 1.91
CA ILE A 53 -39.76 9.56 2.45
C ILE A 53 -40.63 8.67 3.33
N ILE A 54 -40.66 7.38 3.03
CA ILE A 54 -41.42 6.37 3.76
C ILE A 54 -40.41 5.46 4.44
N ALA A 55 -40.38 5.54 5.78
CA ALA A 55 -39.68 4.59 6.63
C ALA A 55 -40.70 3.54 7.11
N ASP A 56 -40.46 2.29 6.75
CA ASP A 56 -41.33 1.16 7.09
C ASP A 56 -40.53 0.07 7.82
N ALA A 57 -41.23 -0.90 8.39
CA ALA A 57 -40.64 -2.09 8.99
C ALA A 57 -40.75 -3.27 8.02
N PHE A 58 -39.63 -3.74 7.47
CA PHE A 58 -39.60 -5.00 6.73
C PHE A 58 -39.92 -6.18 7.65
N LYS A 59 -39.43 -6.14 8.90
CA LYS A 59 -39.70 -7.16 9.91
C LYS A 59 -39.69 -6.60 11.34
N ASP A 60 -40.74 -6.93 12.09
CA ASP A 60 -41.01 -6.48 13.46
C ASP A 60 -41.06 -4.94 13.63
N CYS A 61 -41.82 -4.40 14.59
CA CYS A 61 -41.90 -2.94 14.78
C CYS A 61 -40.85 -2.44 15.79
N GLY A 62 -40.26 -1.27 15.55
CA GLY A 62 -39.25 -0.66 16.43
C GLY A 62 -39.21 0.86 16.36
N ALA A 63 -38.52 1.48 17.32
CA ALA A 63 -38.23 2.92 17.27
C ALA A 63 -37.04 3.18 16.33
N PHE A 64 -37.11 4.24 15.55
CA PHE A 64 -36.06 4.65 14.62
C PHE A 64 -35.75 6.14 14.75
N SER A 65 -34.60 6.53 14.22
CA SER A 65 -34.22 7.94 14.01
C SER A 65 -33.99 8.16 12.52
N LEU A 66 -34.63 9.19 11.96
CA LEU A 66 -34.42 9.60 10.57
C LEU A 66 -33.47 10.80 10.55
N THR A 67 -32.39 10.70 9.78
CA THR A 67 -31.44 11.81 9.58
C THR A 67 -31.26 12.05 8.09
N ILE A 68 -31.32 13.32 7.68
CA ILE A 68 -31.13 13.75 6.30
C ILE A 68 -29.93 14.69 6.27
N PHE A 69 -28.99 14.41 5.38
CA PHE A 69 -27.81 15.24 5.14
C PHE A 69 -27.62 15.42 3.64
N GLN A 70 -26.95 16.52 3.27
CA GLN A 70 -26.54 16.72 1.88
C GLN A 70 -25.51 15.66 1.52
N TYR A 71 -25.76 14.90 0.45
CA TYR A 71 -24.81 13.94 -0.06
C TYR A 71 -23.80 14.64 -0.97
N GLU A 72 -22.52 14.57 -0.59
CA GLU A 72 -21.39 14.94 -1.44
C GLU A 72 -20.71 13.63 -1.85
N PRO A 73 -20.72 13.25 -3.13
CA PRO A 73 -20.04 12.04 -3.56
C PRO A 73 -18.53 12.18 -3.29
N PRO A 74 -17.88 11.12 -2.81
CA PRO A 74 -16.43 11.07 -2.68
C PRO A 74 -15.75 11.49 -3.98
N ARG A 75 -14.82 12.43 -3.90
CA ARG A 75 -14.05 12.90 -5.06
C ARG A 75 -12.79 13.63 -4.60
N CYS A 76 -11.71 13.38 -5.31
CA CYS A 76 -10.48 14.11 -5.13
C CYS A 76 -10.65 15.63 -5.33
N GLY A 77 -10.06 16.41 -4.44
CA GLY A 77 -10.09 17.87 -4.44
C GLY A 77 -11.35 18.46 -3.78
N ASN A 78 -12.09 17.68 -3.00
CA ASN A 78 -13.22 18.16 -2.20
C ASN A 78 -12.80 18.65 -0.80
N GLY A 79 -11.52 18.52 -0.44
CA GLY A 79 -10.94 18.90 0.84
C GLY A 79 -11.22 17.91 1.97
N LYS A 80 -11.59 16.66 1.65
CA LYS A 80 -11.83 15.57 2.61
C LYS A 80 -11.20 14.31 2.05
N ILE A 81 -10.51 13.56 2.91
CA ILE A 81 -10.06 12.22 2.57
C ILE A 81 -11.25 11.27 2.63
N ASP A 82 -11.78 10.90 1.46
CA ASP A 82 -12.90 9.97 1.32
C ASP A 82 -12.77 9.03 0.12
N GLY A 83 -13.60 7.98 0.09
CA GLY A 83 -13.57 6.99 -1.01
C GLY A 83 -12.21 6.29 -1.15
N ASN A 84 -11.48 6.61 -2.23
CA ASN A 84 -10.17 6.02 -2.57
C ASN A 84 -9.01 7.01 -2.40
N ASP A 85 -9.27 8.20 -1.87
CA ASP A 85 -8.28 9.25 -1.70
C ASP A 85 -7.31 8.86 -0.57
N GLN A 86 -6.02 9.05 -0.82
CA GLN A 86 -4.99 8.90 0.22
C GLN A 86 -4.80 10.22 0.99
N CYS A 87 -4.99 11.34 0.29
CA CYS A 87 -4.89 12.71 0.75
C CYS A 87 -5.83 13.59 -0.08
N ASP A 88 -6.13 14.82 0.36
CA ASP A 88 -6.83 15.82 -0.45
C ASP A 88 -6.23 17.21 -0.21
N GLY A 89 -5.46 17.69 -1.18
CA GLY A 89 -4.79 18.98 -1.11
C GLY A 89 -3.83 19.06 0.08
N ALA A 90 -4.21 19.83 1.11
CA ALA A 90 -3.42 19.96 2.34
C ALA A 90 -3.86 18.99 3.46
N ASP A 91 -4.99 18.30 3.29
CA ASP A 91 -5.39 17.23 4.20
C ASP A 91 -4.62 15.96 3.83
N LEU A 92 -3.56 15.67 4.58
CA LEU A 92 -2.70 14.50 4.37
C LEU A 92 -3.07 13.34 5.31
N GLY A 93 -4.16 13.43 6.07
CA GLY A 93 -4.57 12.36 6.97
C GLY A 93 -3.56 12.12 8.08
N TYR A 94 -2.87 13.18 8.51
CA TYR A 94 -1.74 13.16 9.44
C TYR A 94 -0.50 12.40 8.96
N GLN A 95 -0.47 11.95 7.71
CA GLN A 95 0.71 11.30 7.14
C GLN A 95 1.85 12.30 6.91
N THR A 96 3.08 11.82 7.04
CA THR A 96 4.31 12.61 6.83
C THR A 96 5.35 11.79 6.07
N CYS A 97 6.36 12.44 5.50
CA CYS A 97 7.49 11.75 4.88
C CYS A 97 8.14 10.73 5.84
N ASP A 98 8.23 11.05 7.13
CA ASP A 98 8.81 10.16 8.15
C ASP A 98 7.99 8.86 8.33
N GLU A 99 6.66 8.93 8.19
CA GLU A 99 5.77 7.75 8.26
C GLU A 99 5.96 6.81 7.06
N PHE A 100 6.40 7.37 5.91
CA PHE A 100 6.83 6.60 4.75
C PHE A 100 8.30 6.22 4.78
N GLY A 101 9.03 6.45 5.89
CA GLY A 101 10.42 6.03 6.08
C GLY A 101 11.50 6.99 5.57
N TYR A 102 11.12 8.17 5.09
CA TYR A 102 12.07 9.23 4.72
C TYR A 102 12.67 9.93 5.96
N GLU A 103 13.71 10.73 5.80
CA GLU A 103 14.36 11.46 6.92
C GLU A 103 13.72 12.81 7.24
N GLY A 104 12.77 13.24 6.41
CA GLY A 104 12.09 14.51 6.51
C GLY A 104 11.57 14.97 5.16
N GLY A 105 11.42 16.28 5.02
CA GLY A 105 10.87 16.92 3.83
C GLY A 105 9.39 17.26 3.99
N THR A 106 8.72 17.52 2.87
CA THR A 106 7.31 17.88 2.87
C THR A 106 6.55 16.87 2.03
N LEU A 107 5.60 16.16 2.66
CA LEU A 107 4.71 15.27 1.94
C LEU A 107 3.67 16.10 1.20
N GLY A 108 3.48 15.83 -0.09
CA GLY A 108 2.47 16.48 -0.91
C GLY A 108 1.27 15.58 -1.20
N CYS A 109 0.33 16.14 -1.96
CA CYS A 109 -0.81 15.42 -2.52
C CYS A 109 -0.93 15.73 -4.00
N THR A 110 -0.94 14.69 -4.83
CA THR A 110 -1.10 14.80 -6.29
C THR A 110 -2.53 15.18 -6.68
N GLU A 111 -2.75 15.57 -7.94
CA GLU A 111 -4.09 15.86 -8.49
C GLU A 111 -5.02 14.63 -8.52
N ASP A 112 -4.46 13.42 -8.42
CA ASP A 112 -5.18 12.15 -8.33
C ASP A 112 -5.38 11.67 -6.88
N CYS A 113 -5.15 12.55 -5.89
CA CYS A 113 -5.28 12.27 -4.45
C CYS A 113 -4.44 11.07 -3.98
N ARG A 114 -3.24 10.97 -4.55
CA ARG A 114 -2.15 10.10 -4.10
C ARG A 114 -1.10 10.90 -3.38
N PHE A 115 -0.47 10.30 -2.38
CA PHE A 115 0.67 10.91 -1.70
C PHE A 115 1.77 11.23 -2.71
N ASP A 116 2.30 12.45 -2.62
CA ASP A 116 3.44 12.90 -3.41
C ASP A 116 4.68 12.95 -2.51
N THR A 117 5.63 12.06 -2.75
CA THR A 117 6.88 11.96 -1.99
C THR A 117 8.05 12.67 -2.67
N SER A 118 7.83 13.41 -3.75
CA SER A 118 8.91 14.06 -4.52
C SER A 118 9.68 15.12 -3.73
N ASP A 119 9.03 15.77 -2.77
CA ASP A 119 9.64 16.75 -1.84
C ASP A 119 10.07 16.12 -0.49
N CYS A 120 9.99 14.78 -0.36
CA CYS A 120 10.55 14.07 0.78
C CYS A 120 12.07 13.97 0.68
N LEU A 121 12.75 14.14 1.82
CA LEU A 121 14.21 14.06 1.90
C LEU A 121 14.64 12.60 1.95
N PHE A 122 15.20 12.13 0.85
CA PHE A 122 15.82 10.83 0.72
C PHE A 122 17.33 10.90 1.00
N THR A 123 17.80 10.04 1.90
CA THR A 123 19.23 9.79 2.12
C THR A 123 19.49 8.30 1.95
N CYS A 124 20.45 7.96 1.10
CA CYS A 124 20.91 6.58 0.93
C CYS A 124 21.54 6.06 2.23
N LYS A 125 20.89 5.09 2.89
CA LYS A 125 21.38 4.43 4.12
C LYS A 125 22.08 3.10 3.85
N ALA A 126 22.63 2.93 2.65
CA ALA A 126 23.33 1.71 2.29
C ALA A 126 24.56 1.49 3.19
N HIS A 127 24.69 0.31 3.77
CA HIS A 127 25.94 -0.13 4.39
C HIS A 127 26.94 -0.45 3.28
N ASP A 128 27.99 0.35 3.19
CA ASP A 128 29.03 0.19 2.17
C ASP A 128 29.93 -1.01 2.45
N LEU A 129 29.90 -1.99 1.55
CA LEU A 129 30.73 -3.19 1.57
C LEU A 129 32.02 -3.01 0.74
N GLY A 130 32.14 -1.90 0.02
CA GLY A 130 33.29 -1.60 -0.84
C GLY A 130 33.30 -2.42 -2.13
N THR A 131 34.50 -2.59 -2.69
CA THR A 131 34.72 -3.38 -3.91
C THR A 131 34.89 -4.85 -3.57
N TYR A 132 34.17 -5.74 -4.26
CA TYR A 132 34.38 -7.17 -4.15
C TYR A 132 35.72 -7.56 -4.76
N THR A 133 36.60 -8.17 -3.97
CA THR A 133 37.95 -8.59 -4.43
C THR A 133 38.11 -10.12 -4.46
N GLY A 134 37.01 -10.87 -4.52
CA GLY A 134 37.04 -12.33 -4.60
C GLY A 134 37.10 -13.08 -3.26
N ALA A 135 37.08 -12.37 -2.13
CA ALA A 135 36.94 -12.98 -0.80
C ALA A 135 35.48 -12.90 -0.35
N ASP A 136 34.96 -13.97 0.26
CA ASP A 136 33.58 -14.01 0.73
C ASP A 136 33.34 -12.94 1.80
N ILE A 137 32.19 -12.28 1.70
CA ILE A 137 31.70 -11.29 2.67
C ILE A 137 30.51 -11.94 3.37
N THR A 138 30.60 -12.12 4.68
CA THR A 138 29.51 -12.63 5.51
C THR A 138 29.20 -11.63 6.61
N LEU A 139 27.94 -11.20 6.66
CA LEU A 139 27.38 -10.39 7.73
C LEU A 139 26.42 -11.28 8.52
N GLU A 140 26.77 -11.55 9.78
CA GLU A 140 25.99 -12.42 10.65
C GLU A 140 25.05 -11.61 11.54
N ALA A 141 23.86 -12.15 11.78
CA ALA A 141 22.87 -11.58 12.68
C ALA A 141 22.48 -10.12 12.39
N GLU A 142 22.44 -9.76 11.11
CA GLU A 142 21.87 -8.49 10.65
C GLU A 142 20.38 -8.43 11.03
N ASN A 143 19.87 -7.23 11.29
CA ASN A 143 18.50 -7.04 11.77
C ASN A 143 17.74 -6.05 10.89
N SER A 144 16.76 -6.55 10.13
CA SER A 144 15.95 -5.69 9.26
C SER A 144 15.07 -4.72 10.04
N CYS A 145 14.72 -5.00 11.31
CA CYS A 145 13.91 -4.10 12.14
C CYS A 145 14.58 -2.73 12.40
N ASN A 146 15.89 -2.63 12.21
CA ASN A 146 16.65 -1.38 12.32
C ASN A 146 16.98 -0.80 10.94
N GLY A 147 16.20 -1.19 9.94
CA GLY A 147 16.30 -0.81 8.55
C GLY A 147 15.35 0.31 8.17
N THR A 148 14.95 0.33 6.91
CA THR A 148 13.98 1.25 6.34
C THR A 148 12.72 0.48 5.90
N LYS A 149 11.72 1.16 5.31
CA LYS A 149 10.47 0.60 4.74
C LYS A 149 10.10 1.23 3.39
N ILE A 150 11.10 1.86 2.76
CA ILE A 150 10.90 2.75 1.61
C ILE A 150 11.10 2.00 0.31
N TYR A 151 11.89 0.92 0.33
CA TYR A 151 12.25 0.14 -0.85
C TYR A 151 11.22 -0.94 -1.08
N ASN A 152 10.22 -0.62 -1.90
CA ASN A 152 9.12 -1.52 -2.20
C ASN A 152 9.15 -1.81 -3.70
N ALA A 153 9.95 -2.80 -4.11
CA ALA A 153 10.07 -3.20 -5.51
C ALA A 153 8.72 -3.73 -6.03
N GLY A 154 7.96 -2.85 -6.69
CA GLY A 154 6.59 -3.14 -7.16
C GLY A 154 6.03 -2.11 -8.15
N GLY A 155 6.84 -1.17 -8.63
CA GLY A 155 6.40 -0.08 -9.52
C GLY A 155 6.49 -0.40 -11.02
N ALA A 156 5.34 -0.28 -11.71
CA ALA A 156 5.10 -0.10 -13.16
C ALA A 156 5.73 -1.07 -14.21
N GLY A 157 6.35 -2.18 -13.80
CA GLY A 157 7.03 -3.08 -14.74
C GLY A 157 7.39 -4.44 -14.17
N TRP A 158 8.34 -5.14 -14.80
CA TRP A 158 8.87 -6.44 -14.37
C TRP A 158 9.19 -6.37 -12.87
N THR A 159 8.32 -6.96 -12.05
CA THR A 159 8.45 -6.97 -10.60
C THR A 159 9.70 -7.76 -10.25
N CYS A 160 10.69 -7.13 -9.63
CA CYS A 160 11.92 -7.83 -9.25
C CYS A 160 11.70 -8.89 -8.17
N VAL A 161 10.66 -8.68 -7.38
CA VAL A 161 10.08 -9.66 -6.46
C VAL A 161 8.58 -9.55 -6.67
N HIS A 162 7.90 -10.69 -6.86
CA HIS A 162 6.57 -10.79 -7.48
C HIS A 162 5.46 -9.97 -6.78
N SER A 163 5.70 -9.59 -5.52
CA SER A 163 4.89 -8.67 -4.73
C SER A 163 5.80 -7.64 -4.06
N GLY A 164 5.34 -6.39 -3.99
CA GLY A 164 6.00 -5.37 -3.17
C GLY A 164 6.03 -5.82 -1.72
N PRO A 165 7.21 -6.01 -1.10
CA PRO A 165 7.30 -6.28 0.33
C PRO A 165 6.74 -5.10 1.11
N ASP A 166 6.04 -5.35 2.23
CA ASP A 166 5.55 -4.29 3.13
C ASP A 166 6.34 -4.28 4.47
N GLY A 167 7.42 -5.07 4.55
CA GLY A 167 8.22 -5.22 5.75
C GLY A 167 9.29 -4.16 5.92
N TYR A 168 10.30 -4.49 6.73
CA TYR A 168 11.50 -3.69 6.85
C TYR A 168 12.66 -4.34 6.10
N GLU A 169 13.55 -3.49 5.59
CA GLU A 169 14.68 -3.88 4.76
C GLU A 169 15.99 -3.23 5.17
N LYS A 170 17.09 -3.91 4.87
CA LYS A 170 18.45 -3.37 4.94
C LYS A 170 19.01 -3.18 3.55
N VAL A 171 19.72 -2.09 3.36
CA VAL A 171 20.34 -1.73 2.09
C VAL A 171 21.85 -1.83 2.24
N TYR A 172 22.51 -2.43 1.27
CA TYR A 172 23.97 -2.55 1.19
C TYR A 172 24.45 -2.04 -0.16
N SER A 173 25.63 -1.42 -0.22
CA SER A 173 26.27 -1.10 -1.50
C SER A 173 27.48 -2.01 -1.74
N LEU A 174 27.60 -2.52 -2.96
CA LEU A 174 28.70 -3.38 -3.40
C LEU A 174 29.19 -2.91 -4.76
N THR A 175 30.51 -2.73 -4.91
CA THR A 175 31.11 -2.41 -6.22
C THR A 175 31.73 -3.66 -6.83
N LEU A 176 31.42 -3.94 -8.10
CA LEU A 176 32.00 -5.04 -8.87
C LEU A 176 32.90 -4.49 -9.98
N GLU A 177 34.02 -5.17 -10.25
CA GLU A 177 34.81 -4.89 -11.45
C GLU A 177 34.07 -5.36 -12.71
N ALA A 178 34.50 -4.89 -13.88
CA ALA A 178 33.94 -5.31 -15.16
C ALA A 178 34.13 -6.82 -15.39
N GLY A 179 33.06 -7.53 -15.73
CA GLY A 179 33.05 -8.97 -15.96
C GLY A 179 33.03 -9.85 -14.70
N GLU A 180 33.01 -9.26 -13.50
CA GLU A 180 32.88 -10.02 -12.25
C GLU A 180 31.42 -10.39 -11.95
N SER A 181 31.25 -11.50 -11.25
CA SER A 181 29.94 -11.97 -10.78
C SER A 181 30.01 -12.50 -9.35
N VAL A 182 28.91 -12.37 -8.62
CA VAL A 182 28.77 -12.79 -7.23
C VAL A 182 27.44 -13.50 -7.02
N ALA A 183 27.43 -14.51 -6.17
CA ALA A 183 26.21 -15.02 -5.56
C ALA A 183 25.93 -14.22 -4.30
N ILE A 184 24.70 -13.73 -4.17
CA ILE A 184 24.22 -12.98 -3.02
C ILE A 184 23.14 -13.82 -2.39
N SER A 185 23.24 -14.05 -1.09
CA SER A 185 22.27 -14.86 -0.38
C SER A 185 21.90 -14.31 0.98
N MET A 186 20.63 -14.50 1.31
CA MET A 186 20.03 -14.06 2.56
C MET A 186 19.40 -15.26 3.25
N SER A 187 19.80 -15.52 4.48
CA SER A 187 19.29 -16.63 5.30
C SER A 187 18.48 -16.07 6.48
N PRO A 188 17.14 -15.87 6.31
CA PRO A 188 16.30 -15.33 7.36
C PRO A 188 16.12 -16.28 8.53
N LYS A 189 15.99 -15.74 9.74
CA LYS A 189 15.54 -16.47 10.93
C LYS A 189 14.09 -16.11 11.20
N GLN A 190 13.17 -17.01 10.84
CA GLN A 190 11.74 -16.91 11.15
C GLN A 190 10.99 -15.77 10.43
N PHE A 191 11.39 -15.43 9.21
CA PHE A 191 10.59 -14.58 8.33
C PHE A 191 10.78 -14.99 6.87
N ASP A 192 9.87 -14.53 6.02
CA ASP A 192 9.93 -14.71 4.58
C ASP A 192 10.78 -13.59 3.99
N ALA A 193 11.93 -13.94 3.43
CA ALA A 193 12.87 -12.97 2.90
C ALA A 193 12.58 -12.71 1.43
N SER A 194 12.84 -11.48 1.00
CA SER A 194 12.84 -11.08 -0.40
C SER A 194 14.16 -10.37 -0.67
N LEU A 195 14.88 -10.76 -1.72
CA LEU A 195 16.19 -10.20 -2.04
C LEU A 195 16.21 -9.63 -3.45
N TRP A 196 16.58 -8.37 -3.60
CA TRP A 196 16.73 -7.74 -4.92
C TRP A 196 17.87 -6.74 -4.99
N VAL A 197 18.26 -6.39 -6.22
CA VAL A 197 19.42 -5.56 -6.52
C VAL A 197 19.04 -4.50 -7.56
N THR A 198 19.53 -3.28 -7.37
CA THR A 198 19.38 -2.16 -8.30
C THR A 198 20.71 -1.45 -8.53
N THR A 199 20.74 -0.60 -9.55
CA THR A 199 21.90 0.23 -9.91
C THR A 199 21.88 1.62 -9.28
N SER A 200 20.80 2.01 -8.62
CA SER A 200 20.69 3.31 -7.95
C SER A 200 20.09 3.20 -6.56
N CYS A 201 20.64 3.96 -5.60
CA CYS A 201 20.13 3.93 -4.23
C CYS A 201 18.75 4.59 -4.12
N ASP A 202 18.41 5.56 -4.97
CA ASP A 202 17.10 6.21 -4.97
C ASP A 202 16.02 5.41 -5.73
N ASP A 203 16.34 4.19 -6.21
CA ASP A 203 15.40 3.31 -6.90
C ASP A 203 14.42 2.60 -5.96
N ILE A 204 13.72 3.36 -5.13
CA ILE A 204 12.83 2.83 -4.09
C ILE A 204 11.66 2.00 -4.66
N PHE A 205 11.33 2.15 -5.94
CA PHE A 205 10.26 1.41 -6.61
C PHE A 205 10.73 0.21 -7.45
N GLY A 206 12.05 0.00 -7.54
CA GLY A 206 12.64 -1.11 -8.29
C GLY A 206 12.59 -0.97 -9.82
N SER A 207 12.53 0.26 -10.33
CA SER A 207 12.48 0.57 -11.77
C SER A 207 13.79 0.32 -12.51
N MET A 208 14.91 0.34 -11.80
CA MET A 208 16.29 0.11 -12.28
C MET A 208 16.87 -1.20 -11.74
N CYS A 209 16.00 -2.08 -11.27
CA CYS A 209 16.40 -3.36 -10.73
C CYS A 209 17.04 -4.26 -11.80
N VAL A 210 18.08 -4.98 -11.38
CA VAL A 210 18.91 -5.85 -12.23
C VAL A 210 18.74 -7.33 -11.92
N ALA A 211 18.39 -7.66 -10.68
CA ALA A 211 18.15 -9.03 -10.24
C ALA A 211 17.23 -9.02 -9.02
N GLY A 212 16.39 -10.04 -8.90
CA GLY A 212 15.61 -10.27 -7.70
C GLY A 212 15.17 -11.73 -7.62
N VAL A 213 14.99 -12.19 -6.39
CA VAL A 213 14.52 -13.52 -6.05
C VAL A 213 13.53 -13.39 -4.90
N ASP A 214 12.48 -14.20 -4.97
CA ASP A 214 11.43 -14.38 -3.96
C ASP A 214 10.81 -15.75 -4.24
N THR A 215 11.61 -16.79 -4.04
CA THR A 215 11.22 -18.18 -4.39
C THR A 215 11.35 -19.15 -3.23
N ALA A 216 12.02 -18.72 -2.17
CA ALA A 216 12.08 -19.42 -0.92
C ALA A 216 10.75 -19.23 -0.16
N VAL A 217 10.38 -20.19 0.67
CA VAL A 217 9.20 -20.09 1.55
C VAL A 217 9.70 -19.73 2.95
N PHE A 218 8.88 -19.07 3.78
CA PHE A 218 9.17 -18.67 5.17
C PHE A 218 10.33 -19.41 5.85
N GLY A 219 11.45 -18.70 6.05
CA GLY A 219 12.63 -19.19 6.76
C GLY A 219 13.69 -19.90 5.89
N ASP A 220 13.41 -20.13 4.60
CA ASP A 220 14.39 -20.65 3.66
C ASP A 220 15.30 -19.56 3.09
N ARG A 221 16.44 -19.99 2.54
CA ARG A 221 17.48 -19.11 2.00
C ARG A 221 17.11 -18.61 0.60
N GLU A 222 17.19 -17.30 0.43
CA GLU A 222 17.11 -16.62 -0.85
C GLU A 222 18.50 -16.50 -1.46
N GLU A 223 18.66 -16.77 -2.76
CA GLU A 223 19.93 -16.58 -3.47
C GLU A 223 19.68 -16.07 -4.89
N LEU A 224 20.45 -15.06 -5.29
CA LEU A 224 20.54 -14.58 -6.67
C LEU A 224 22.00 -14.48 -7.11
N VAL A 225 22.22 -14.47 -8.42
CA VAL A 225 23.53 -14.17 -9.01
C VAL A 225 23.46 -12.79 -9.65
N LEU A 226 24.41 -11.95 -9.29
CA LEU A 226 24.62 -10.62 -9.85
C LEU A 226 25.88 -10.67 -10.71
N ALA A 227 25.79 -10.19 -11.95
CA ALA A 227 26.93 -10.05 -12.85
C ALA A 227 27.07 -8.61 -13.31
N ASN A 228 28.31 -8.08 -13.30
CA ASN A 228 28.62 -6.84 -13.96
C ASN A 228 29.06 -7.12 -15.41
N ASP A 229 28.10 -7.20 -16.33
CA ASP A 229 28.35 -7.43 -17.75
C ASP A 229 28.87 -6.18 -18.51
N GLY A 230 29.09 -5.08 -17.79
CA GLY A 230 29.68 -3.86 -18.32
C GLY A 230 31.18 -3.95 -18.54
N ASP A 231 31.76 -2.87 -19.05
CA ASP A 231 33.19 -2.69 -19.30
C ASP A 231 33.89 -1.81 -18.25
N GLU A 232 33.15 -1.30 -17.26
CA GLU A 232 33.64 -0.48 -16.15
C GLU A 232 33.22 -1.04 -14.78
N PHE A 233 33.77 -0.47 -13.71
CA PHE A 233 33.31 -0.74 -12.35
C PHE A 233 31.88 -0.22 -12.17
N GLN A 234 31.01 -1.02 -11.53
CA GLN A 234 29.64 -0.62 -11.23
C GLN A 234 29.33 -0.87 -9.76
N THR A 235 28.72 0.13 -9.12
CA THR A 235 28.15 0.00 -7.78
C THR A 235 26.70 -0.44 -7.89
N TYR A 236 26.35 -1.48 -7.13
CA TYR A 236 25.01 -2.03 -7.01
C TYR A 236 24.51 -1.86 -5.58
N TYR A 237 23.21 -1.76 -5.43
CA TYR A 237 22.52 -1.65 -4.15
C TYR A 237 21.70 -2.91 -3.94
N ILE A 238 21.99 -3.63 -2.85
CA ILE A 238 21.36 -4.88 -2.46
C ILE A 238 20.32 -4.55 -1.39
N ILE A 239 19.07 -4.91 -1.64
CA ILE A 239 17.96 -4.73 -0.71
C ILE A 239 17.60 -6.10 -0.15
N ALA A 240 17.92 -6.28 1.13
CA ALA A 240 17.60 -7.47 1.92
C ALA A 240 16.31 -7.18 2.70
N ASP A 241 15.20 -7.66 2.18
CA ASP A 241 13.85 -7.32 2.60
C ASP A 241 13.17 -8.46 3.36
N SER A 242 12.23 -8.11 4.22
CA SER A 242 11.26 -9.03 4.80
C SER A 242 9.90 -8.80 4.15
N LEU A 243 9.27 -9.85 3.63
CA LEU A 243 7.95 -9.71 2.99
C LEU A 243 6.91 -9.10 3.95
N TYR A 244 6.98 -9.50 5.23
CA TYR A 244 6.16 -8.96 6.31
C TYR A 244 6.95 -8.83 7.61
N GLY A 245 6.72 -7.73 8.33
CA GLY A 245 7.33 -7.51 9.64
C GLY A 245 8.82 -7.19 9.52
N CYS A 246 9.64 -7.86 10.31
CA CYS A 246 11.11 -7.73 10.29
C CYS A 246 11.74 -8.88 11.07
N GLY A 247 13.06 -9.10 10.92
CA GLY A 247 13.75 -10.16 11.66
C GLY A 247 15.27 -10.16 11.50
N ILE A 248 15.89 -11.20 12.08
CA ILE A 248 17.34 -11.43 12.03
C ILE A 248 17.69 -12.31 10.83
N PHE A 249 18.75 -11.97 10.10
CA PHE A 249 19.23 -12.76 8.96
C PHE A 249 20.75 -12.73 8.85
N ASP A 250 21.29 -13.70 8.12
CA ASP A 250 22.69 -13.70 7.69
C ASP A 250 22.75 -13.34 6.20
N LEU A 251 23.59 -12.38 5.81
CA LEU A 251 23.85 -12.02 4.41
C LEU A 251 25.22 -12.54 4.00
N THR A 252 25.29 -13.25 2.87
CA THR A 252 26.55 -13.73 2.32
C THR A 252 26.69 -13.36 0.85
N ILE A 253 27.83 -12.76 0.50
CA ILE A 253 28.26 -12.49 -0.87
C ILE A 253 29.50 -13.34 -1.13
N SER A 254 29.42 -14.23 -2.10
CA SER A 254 30.50 -15.16 -2.43
C SER A 254 30.64 -15.31 -3.93
N ARG A 255 31.67 -16.04 -4.36
CA ARG A 255 31.74 -16.45 -5.77
C ARG A 255 30.51 -17.30 -6.13
N PRO A 256 29.94 -17.12 -7.34
CA PRO A 256 28.87 -17.99 -7.80
C PRO A 256 29.32 -19.45 -7.80
N GLY A 257 28.41 -20.34 -7.39
CA GLY A 257 28.63 -21.78 -7.50
C GLY A 257 28.78 -22.22 -8.97
N PRO A 258 29.36 -23.41 -9.22
CA PRO A 258 29.39 -24.01 -10.54
C PRO A 258 28.00 -24.40 -11.08
#